data_AF-A0A356IPM9-F1
#
_entry.id   AF-A0A356IPM9-F1
#
_cell.length_a   1.000
_cell.length_b   1.000
_cell.length_c   1.000
_cell.angle_alpha   90.00
_cell.angle_beta   90.00
_cell.angle_gamma   90.00
#
_symmetry.space_group_name_H-M   'P 1'
#
loop_
_entity.id
_entity.type
_entity.pdbx_description
1 polymer ?
#
loop_
_entity_poly.entity_id
_entity_poly.type
_entity_poly.pdbx_seq_one_letter_code
_entity_poly.pdbx_strand_id
1 'polypeptide(L)' 'VIVTGGGKGVGYGISEAFLAAGAEVFICGRRQPQPLPQANGRSAIFFAVDVREPDATQGLIDAVLQHSGRLDVLINN' A
#
# COMPACT_ATOMS: atom_id res chain seq x y z
N VAL A 1 -5.62 -3.98 2.04
CA VAL A 1 -5.23 -4.04 0.61
C VAL A 1 -3.79 -3.59 0.46
N ILE A 2 -2.94 -4.29 -0.28
CA ILE A 2 -1.57 -3.84 -0.62
C ILE A 2 -1.50 -3.45 -2.09
N VAL A 3 -0.90 -2.30 -2.40
CA VAL A 3 -0.57 -1.88 -3.78
C VAL A 3 0.93 -1.61 -3.90
N THR A 4 1.65 -2.44 -4.67
CA THR A 4 3.05 -2.12 -5.03
C THR A 4 3.08 -0.93 -5.98
N GLY A 5 4.02 -0.01 -5.78
CA GLY A 5 4.06 1.22 -6.56
C GLY A 5 2.82 2.13 -6.38
N GLY A 6 2.04 1.93 -5.31
CA GLY A 6 0.78 2.65 -5.05
C GLY A 6 0.89 4.16 -4.81
N GLY A 7 2.11 4.72 -4.81
CA GLY A 7 2.36 6.14 -4.55
C GLY A 7 2.35 7.06 -5.78
N LYS A 8 2.18 6.53 -7.00
CA LYS A 8 2.15 7.35 -8.24
C LYS A 8 1.40 6.66 -9.38
N GLY A 9 1.03 7.43 -10.40
CA GLY A 9 0.47 6.90 -11.65
C GLY A 9 -0.77 6.03 -11.42
N VAL A 10 -0.84 4.89 -12.12
CA VAL A 10 -1.97 3.95 -12.01
C VAL A 10 -2.14 3.42 -10.59
N GLY A 11 -1.05 3.05 -9.92
CA GLY A 11 -1.08 2.57 -8.54
C GLY A 11 -1.66 3.59 -7.55
N TYR A 12 -1.45 4.89 -7.79
CA TYR A 12 -2.05 5.96 -6.97
C TYR A 12 -3.57 5.98 -7.11
N GLY A 13 -4.08 5.96 -8.33
CA GLY A 13 -5.53 5.93 -8.58
C GLY A 13 -6.20 4.65 -8.03
N ILE A 14 -5.54 3.49 -8.15
CA ILE A 14 -6.00 2.24 -7.53
C ILE A 14 -6.08 2.40 -6.00
N SER A 15 -5.05 2.99 -5.39
CA SER A 15 -5.01 3.22 -3.94
C SER A 15 -6.14 4.14 -3.48
N GLU A 16 -6.39 5.24 -4.19
CA GLU A 16 -7.52 6.15 -3.89
C GLU A 16 -8.87 5.47 -4.04
N ALA A 17 -9.06 4.63 -5.08
CA ALA A 17 -10.32 3.91 -5.28
C ALA A 17 -10.62 2.95 -4.11
N PHE A 18 -9.63 2.20 -3.63
CA PHE A 18 -9.81 1.32 -2.47
C PHE A 18 -10.04 2.11 -1.17
N LEU A 19 -9.32 3.22 -0.96
CA LEU A 19 -9.56 4.12 0.18
C LEU A 19 -11.00 4.68 0.15
N ALA A 20 -11.48 5.11 -1.02
CA ALA A 20 -12.82 5.65 -1.20
C ALA A 20 -13.90 4.59 -0.90
N ALA A 21 -13.62 3.32 -1.22
CA ALA A 21 -14.46 2.17 -0.88
C ALA A 21 -14.40 1.76 0.60
N GLY A 22 -13.62 2.47 1.42
CA GLY A 22 -13.51 2.24 2.87
C GLY A 22 -12.47 1.20 3.28
N ALA A 23 -11.64 0.72 2.34
CA ALA A 23 -10.58 -0.22 2.65
C ALA A 23 -9.42 0.46 3.39
N GLU A 24 -8.73 -0.32 4.22
CA GLU A 24 -7.40 0.02 4.70
C GLU A 24 -6.36 -0.31 3.61
N VAL A 25 -5.61 0.70 3.19
CA VAL A 25 -4.71 0.61 2.05
C VAL A 25 -3.28 0.83 2.49
N PHE A 26 -2.46 -0.18 2.22
CA PHE A 26 -1.02 -0.16 2.38
C PHE A 26 -0.40 -0.03 1.00
N ILE A 27 0.57 0.86 0.85
CA ILE A 27 1.32 1.04 -0.39
C ILE A 27 2.80 0.83 -0.12
N CYS A 28 3.52 0.30 -1.09
CA CYS A 28 4.97 0.13 -0.95
C CYS A 28 5.74 0.60 -2.17
N GLY A 29 6.98 1.03 -1.94
CA GLY A 29 7.91 1.44 -2.97
C GLY A 29 9.19 1.98 -2.38
N ARG A 30 10.16 2.32 -3.23
CA ARG A 30 11.50 2.73 -2.78
C ARG A 30 11.57 4.15 -2.21
N ARG A 31 10.62 5.02 -2.58
CA ARG A 31 10.59 6.43 -2.17
C ARG A 31 9.19 6.76 -1.67
N GLN A 32 9.13 7.49 -0.56
CA GLN A 32 7.86 7.97 -0.03
C GLN A 32 7.21 8.92 -1.04
N PRO A 33 5.94 8.69 -1.40
CA PRO A 33 5.22 9.60 -2.27
C PRO A 33 4.85 10.88 -1.50
N GLN A 34 4.78 11.99 -2.23
CA GLN A 34 4.30 13.28 -1.73
C GLN A 34 3.38 13.88 -2.79
N PRO A 35 2.04 13.93 -2.57
CA PRO A 35 1.30 13.46 -1.37
C PRO A 35 1.14 11.93 -1.31
N LEU A 36 0.67 11.43 -0.16
CA LEU A 36 0.13 10.06 -0.05
C LEU A 36 -1.28 10.00 -0.69
N PRO A 37 -1.67 8.86 -1.28
CA PRO A 37 -3.06 8.64 -1.70
C PRO A 37 -4.04 8.84 -0.55
N GLN A 38 -5.10 9.59 -0.78
CA GLN A 38 -6.12 9.91 0.22
C GLN A 38 -7.52 9.92 -0.41
N ALA A 39 -8.52 9.43 0.31
CA ALA A 39 -9.92 9.55 -0.08
C ALA A 39 -10.85 9.45 1.14
N ASN A 40 -11.93 10.24 1.16
CA ASN A 40 -12.96 10.19 2.20
C ASN A 40 -12.40 10.21 3.65
N GLY A 41 -11.40 11.07 3.90
CA GLY A 41 -10.75 11.21 5.20
C GLY A 41 -9.79 10.08 5.59
N ARG A 42 -9.53 9.12 4.69
CA ARG A 42 -8.56 8.03 4.87
C ARG A 42 -7.30 8.31 4.06
N SER A 43 -6.15 7.89 4.56
CA SER A 43 -4.86 7.97 3.87
C SER A 43 -4.24 6.59 3.77
N ALA A 44 -3.54 6.31 2.68
CA ALA A 44 -2.74 5.11 2.57
C ALA A 44 -1.56 5.14 3.55
N ILE A 45 -1.13 3.97 4.00
CA ILE A 45 0.06 3.75 4.84
C ILE A 45 1.22 3.33 3.94
N PHE A 46 2.33 4.05 3.99
CA PHE A 46 3.49 3.78 3.14
C PHE A 46 4.57 2.95 3.84
N PHE A 47 5.09 1.96 3.11
CA PHE A 47 6.26 1.18 3.49
C PHE A 47 7.37 1.35 2.45
N ALA A 48 8.57 1.71 2.93
CA ALA A 48 9.77 1.76 2.11
C ALA A 48 10.25 0.33 1.82
N VAL A 49 9.96 -0.18 0.62
CA VAL A 49 10.26 -1.56 0.22
C VAL A 49 10.75 -1.57 -1.21
N ASP A 50 11.87 -2.27 -1.44
CA ASP A 50 12.24 -2.76 -2.76
C ASP A 50 11.67 -4.17 -2.93
N VAL A 51 10.70 -4.32 -3.83
CA VAL A 51 9.99 -5.61 -4.03
C VAL A 51 10.87 -6.71 -4.61
N ARG A 52 12.11 -6.37 -5.00
CA ARG A 52 13.12 -7.33 -5.46
C ARG A 52 13.84 -8.02 -4.30
N GLU A 53 13.70 -7.51 -3.08
CA GLU A 53 14.32 -8.05 -1.88
C GLU A 53 13.30 -8.90 -1.11
N PRO A 54 13.40 -10.25 -1.13
CA PRO A 54 12.38 -11.13 -0.57
C PRO A 54 12.12 -10.88 0.92
N ASP A 55 13.17 -10.70 1.72
CA ASP A 55 13.05 -10.45 3.16
C ASP A 55 12.31 -9.13 3.45
N ALA A 56 12.52 -8.10 2.62
CA ALA A 56 11.81 -6.84 2.76
C ALA A 56 10.32 -6.98 2.41
N THR A 57 9.99 -7.79 1.40
CA THR A 57 8.59 -8.09 1.07
C THR A 57 7.91 -8.92 2.16
N GLN A 58 8.60 -9.87 2.78
CA GLN A 58 8.07 -10.62 3.91
C GLN A 58 7.79 -9.70 5.11
N GLY A 59 8.73 -8.81 5.44
CA GLY A 59 8.53 -7.83 6.51
C GLY A 59 7.35 -6.89 6.29
N LEU A 60 7.04 -6.53 5.04
CA LEU A 60 5.82 -5.78 4.70
C LEU A 60 4.56 -6.61 5.00
N ILE A 61 4.52 -7.87 4.55
CA ILE A 61 3.37 -8.74 4.81
C ILE A 61 3.15 -8.92 6.31
N ASP A 62 4.22 -9.18 7.07
CA ASP A 62 4.14 -9.35 8.52
C ASP A 62 3.61 -8.09 9.21
N ALA A 63 4.11 -6.91 8.82
CA ALA A 63 3.62 -5.63 9.36
C ALA A 63 2.13 -5.40 9.04
N VAL A 64 1.68 -5.73 7.82
CA VAL A 64 0.28 -5.62 7.42
C VAL A 64 -0.60 -6.58 8.23
N LEU A 65 -0.17 -7.83 8.41
CA LEU A 65 -0.90 -8.82 9.21
C LEU A 65 -0.95 -8.42 10.69
N GLN A 66 0.12 -7.86 11.23
CA GLN A 66 0.13 -7.32 12.60
C GLN A 66 -0.82 -6.14 12.77
N HIS A 67 -0.91 -5.26 11.77
CA HIS A 67 -1.76 -4.05 11.84
C HIS A 67 -3.24 -4.36 11.64
N SER A 68 -3.56 -5.17 10.62
CA SER A 68 -4.92 -5.36 10.10
C SER A 68 -5.49 -6.75 10.36
N GLY A 69 -4.68 -7.69 10.86
CA GLY A 69 -5.06 -9.09 11.13
C GLY A 69 -5.21 -9.97 9.89
N ARG A 70 -5.27 -9.39 8.68
CA ARG A 70 -5.49 -10.13 7.42
C ARG A 70 -4.99 -9.36 6.20
N LEU A 71 -4.74 -10.07 5.11
CA LEU A 71 -4.50 -9.48 3.79
C LEU A 71 -5.51 -10.03 2.79
N ASP A 72 -6.39 -9.17 2.29
CA ASP A 72 -7.47 -9.55 1.37
C ASP A 72 -7.12 -9.46 -0.10
N VAL A 73 -6.33 -8.44 -0.45
CA VAL A 73 -6.04 -8.08 -1.84
C VAL A 73 -4.60 -7.59 -1.92
N LEU A 74 -3.87 -8.13 -2.90
CA LEU A 74 -2.55 -7.70 -3.31
C LEU A 74 -2.60 -7.29 -4.79
N ILE A 75 -2.14 -6.07 -5.09
CA ILE A 75 -1.97 -5.56 -6.44
C ILE A 75 -0.48 -5.39 -6.72
N ASN A 76 0.02 -6.18 -7.67
CA ASN A 76 1.36 -6.04 -8.22
C ASN A 76 1.31 -5.05 -9.40
N ASN A 77 1.61 -3.79 -9.12
CA ASN A 77 1.70 -2.67 -10.06
C ASN A 77 3.12 -2.10 -10.15
#